data_AF-A0AAD8NB01-F1
#
_entry.id   AF-A0AAD8NB01-F1
#
_cell.length_a   1.000
_cell.length_b   1.000
_cell.length_c   1.000
_cell.angle_alpha   90.00
_cell.angle_beta   90.00
_cell.angle_gamma   90.00
#
_symmetry.space_group_name_H-M   'P 1'
#
loop_
_entity.id
_entity.type
_entity.pdbx_description
1 polymer ?
#
loop_
_entity_poly.entity_id
_entity_poly.type
_entity_poly.pdbx_seq_one_letter_code
_entity_poly.pdbx_strand_id
1 'polypeptide(L)'
;MPNRPLETNNNANTKKTIEETYQKKTQLEHILLRPDTYIGSIEKHTTSQWVYEDSEMKLCSISYVLGLYKIFDEILVNAADNKQRDPKMDCLRVDIDVDSNLISVFNNGDGVPVEIHKEEGVYVPELIFGHLFVIETVDGKRLKKYKQVK
;
A
#
# COMPACT_ATOMS: atom_id res chain seq x y z
N MET A 1 22.41 50.54 -34.51
CA MET A 1 21.53 49.57 -33.81
C MET A 1 21.56 48.28 -34.62
N PRO A 2 22.16 47.18 -34.11
CA PRO A 2 22.34 45.94 -34.87
C PRO A 2 21.08 45.08 -34.90
N ASN A 3 20.84 44.43 -36.03
CA ASN A 3 19.80 43.42 -36.24
C ASN A 3 19.97 42.25 -35.25
N ARG A 4 18.91 41.97 -34.49
CA ARG A 4 18.79 40.77 -33.65
C ARG A 4 18.46 39.56 -34.56
N PRO A 5 19.24 38.47 -34.55
CA PRO A 5 18.86 37.26 -35.27
C PRO A 5 17.59 36.67 -34.64
N LEU A 6 16.66 36.23 -35.49
CA LEU A 6 15.51 35.44 -35.09
C LEU A 6 16.01 34.11 -34.49
N GLU A 7 15.71 33.86 -33.22
CA GLU A 7 15.92 32.55 -32.60
C GLU A 7 15.03 31.54 -33.33
N THR A 8 15.66 30.64 -34.08
CA THR A 8 15.00 29.49 -34.68
C THR A 8 14.60 28.53 -33.56
N ASN A 9 13.31 28.54 -33.20
CA ASN A 9 12.69 27.50 -32.39
C ASN A 9 12.78 26.16 -33.14
N ASN A 10 13.86 25.42 -32.91
CA ASN A 10 13.99 24.03 -33.31
C ASN A 10 13.16 23.15 -32.37
N ASN A 11 11.84 23.18 -32.54
CA ASN A 11 10.96 22.14 -32.03
C ASN A 11 11.13 20.89 -32.92
N ALA A 12 12.29 20.24 -32.78
CA ALA A 12 12.53 18.94 -33.38
C ALA A 12 11.76 17.90 -32.56
N ASN A 13 10.62 17.46 -33.12
CA ASN A 13 9.89 16.28 -32.71
C ASN A 13 10.76 15.03 -32.98
N THR A 14 11.84 14.86 -32.22
CA THR A 14 12.71 13.69 -32.31
C THR A 14 11.94 12.48 -31.85
N LYS A 15 11.64 11.59 -32.80
CA LYS A 15 10.99 10.31 -32.55
C LYS A 15 11.82 9.53 -31.53
N LYS A 16 11.20 9.21 -30.39
CA LYS A 16 11.84 8.44 -29.31
C LYS A 16 12.45 7.15 -29.84
N THR A 17 13.59 6.74 -29.30
CA THR A 17 14.17 5.44 -29.61
C THR A 17 13.30 4.31 -29.07
N ILE A 18 13.57 3.08 -29.52
CA ILE A 18 12.88 1.90 -29.02
C ILE A 18 13.16 1.72 -27.53
N GLU A 19 14.39 1.93 -27.09
CA GLU A 19 14.81 1.82 -25.69
C GLU A 19 14.16 2.89 -24.80
N GLU A 20 13.96 4.11 -25.32
CA GLU A 20 13.24 5.17 -24.62
C GLU A 20 11.75 4.85 -24.48
N THR A 21 11.19 4.15 -25.48
CA THR A 21 9.77 3.78 -25.54
C THR A 21 9.46 2.55 -24.68
N TYR A 22 10.35 1.54 -24.69
CA TYR A 22 10.17 0.25 -24.03
C TYR A 22 11.24 0.06 -22.96
N GLN A 23 10.86 0.34 -21.72
CA GLN A 23 11.76 0.25 -20.57
C GLN A 23 11.35 -0.91 -19.68
N LYS A 24 12.30 -1.78 -19.34
CA LYS A 24 12.14 -2.74 -18.25
C LYS A 24 12.36 -2.00 -16.92
N LYS A 25 11.45 -2.19 -15.97
CA LYS A 25 11.54 -1.66 -14.62
C LYS A 25 11.71 -2.80 -13.63
N THR A 26 12.39 -2.52 -12.53
CA THR A 26 12.33 -3.37 -11.34
C THR A 26 10.92 -3.30 -10.74
N GLN A 27 10.60 -4.25 -9.86
CA GLN A 27 9.27 -4.29 -9.25
C GLN A 27 8.99 -3.06 -8.39
N LEU A 28 9.96 -2.62 -7.58
CA LEU A 28 9.81 -1.44 -6.73
C LEU A 28 9.57 -0.19 -7.59
N GLU A 29 10.35 0.01 -8.65
CA GLU A 29 10.13 1.11 -9.60
C GLU A 29 8.74 1.03 -10.24
N HIS A 30 8.27 -0.15 -10.62
CA HIS A 30 6.95 -0.31 -11.22
C HIS A 30 5.82 0.03 -10.24
N ILE A 31 5.94 -0.38 -8.97
CA ILE A 31 4.98 -0.02 -7.92
C ILE A 31 4.90 1.50 -7.77
N LEU A 32 6.04 2.18 -7.72
CA LEU A 32 6.11 3.63 -7.57
C LEU A 32 5.61 4.37 -8.82
N LEU A 33 5.83 3.82 -10.02
CA LEU A 33 5.38 4.43 -11.28
C LEU A 33 3.89 4.16 -11.57
N ARG A 34 3.33 3.06 -11.06
CA ARG A 34 1.96 2.61 -11.32
C ARG A 34 1.25 2.15 -10.04
N PRO A 35 1.16 3.02 -9.01
CA PRO A 35 0.60 2.65 -7.71
C PRO A 35 -0.87 2.21 -7.82
N ASP A 36 -1.62 2.75 -8.80
CA ASP A 36 -3.04 2.45 -8.99
C ASP A 36 -3.34 0.96 -9.20
N THR A 37 -2.39 0.19 -9.75
CA THR A 37 -2.53 -1.26 -9.94
C THR A 37 -2.36 -2.06 -8.64
N TYR A 38 -1.75 -1.47 -7.61
CA TYR A 38 -1.43 -2.13 -6.34
C TYR A 38 -2.35 -1.69 -5.21
N ILE A 39 -2.54 -0.38 -5.06
CA ILE A 39 -3.26 0.21 -3.92
C ILE A 39 -4.53 0.96 -4.34
N GLY A 40 -4.83 1.03 -5.64
CA GLY A 40 -5.90 1.85 -6.17
C GLY A 40 -5.49 3.32 -6.31
N SER A 41 -6.45 4.18 -6.68
CA SER A 41 -6.14 5.51 -7.16
C SER A 41 -5.41 6.40 -6.13
N ILE A 42 -4.35 7.07 -6.57
CA ILE A 42 -3.64 8.10 -5.79
C ILE A 42 -4.27 9.50 -5.89
N GLU A 43 -5.32 9.65 -6.70
CA GLU A 43 -6.09 10.89 -6.82
C GLU A 43 -7.26 10.92 -5.81
N LYS A 44 -7.74 12.12 -5.49
CA LYS A 44 -8.93 12.28 -4.64
C LYS A 44 -10.19 11.91 -5.41
N HIS A 45 -11.03 11.09 -4.80
CA HIS A 45 -12.35 10.71 -5.34
C HIS A 45 -13.44 11.03 -4.33
N THR A 46 -14.52 11.61 -4.82
CA THR A 46 -15.72 11.87 -4.00
C THR A 46 -16.69 10.71 -4.15
N THR A 47 -17.01 10.04 -3.04
CA THR A 47 -17.94 8.91 -3.03
C THR A 47 -18.86 8.99 -1.82
N SER A 48 -20.05 8.41 -1.94
CA SER A 48 -20.98 8.25 -0.81
C SER A 48 -20.56 7.04 0.01
N GLN A 49 -20.18 7.24 1.28
CA GLN A 49 -19.67 6.21 2.19
C GLN A 49 -20.36 6.29 3.54
N TRP A 50 -20.42 5.16 4.23
CA TRP A 50 -20.89 5.10 5.61
C TRP A 50 -19.80 5.59 6.56
N VAL A 51 -20.09 6.65 7.31
CA VAL A 51 -19.18 7.25 8.29
C VAL A 51 -19.82 7.14 9.66
N TYR A 52 -19.04 6.71 10.66
CA TYR A 52 -19.48 6.67 12.04
C TYR A 52 -19.26 8.04 12.70
N GLU A 53 -20.34 8.69 13.11
CA GLU A 53 -20.33 10.01 13.73
C GLU A 53 -21.50 10.11 14.72
N ASP A 54 -21.30 10.77 15.86
CA ASP A 54 -22.35 10.95 16.90
C ASP A 54 -22.98 9.64 17.39
N SER A 55 -22.18 8.58 17.47
CA SER A 55 -22.62 7.22 17.83
C SER A 55 -23.53 6.52 16.81
N GLU A 56 -23.64 7.04 15.59
CA GLU A 56 -24.49 6.50 14.54
C GLU A 56 -23.74 6.37 13.20
N MET A 57 -24.18 5.45 12.33
CA MET A 57 -23.68 5.36 10.96
C MET A 57 -24.50 6.31 10.07
N LYS A 58 -23.83 7.26 9.43
CA LYS A 58 -24.45 8.20 8.48
C LYS A 58 -23.88 7.98 7.08
N LEU A 59 -24.73 8.07 6.07
CA LEU A 59 -24.28 8.03 4.68
C LEU A 59 -23.84 9.44 4.26
N CYS A 60 -22.54 9.61 4.04
CA CYS A 60 -21.90 10.90 3.81
C CYS A 60 -21.17 10.92 2.46
N SER A 61 -21.25 12.05 1.75
CA SER A 61 -20.40 12.30 0.58
C SER A 61 -19.02 12.77 1.06
N ILE A 62 -18.00 11.92 0.94
CA ILE A 62 -16.64 12.20 1.39
C ILE A 62 -15.67 12.17 0.21
N SER A 63 -14.61 12.99 0.29
CA SER A 63 -13.53 13.04 -0.69
C SER A 63 -12.22 12.59 -0.08
N TYR A 64 -11.63 11.50 -0.59
CA TYR A 64 -10.41 10.92 -0.06
C TYR A 64 -9.59 10.21 -1.13
N VAL A 65 -8.33 9.88 -0.81
CA VAL A 65 -7.43 9.14 -1.70
C VAL A 65 -7.56 7.65 -1.40
N LEU A 66 -7.98 6.85 -2.38
CA LEU A 66 -8.19 5.41 -2.23
C LEU A 66 -6.89 4.67 -1.88
N GLY A 67 -5.76 5.05 -2.50
CA GLY A 67 -4.46 4.47 -2.22
C GLY A 67 -4.03 4.60 -0.76
N LEU A 68 -4.28 5.76 -0.14
CA LEU A 68 -3.98 6.00 1.27
C LEU A 68 -4.87 5.15 2.18
N TYR A 69 -6.17 5.09 1.88
CA TYR A 69 -7.10 4.23 2.60
C TYR A 69 -6.67 2.76 2.51
N LYS A 70 -6.24 2.31 1.33
CA LYS A 70 -5.93 0.91 1.09
C LYS A 70 -4.67 0.44 1.83
N ILE A 71 -3.63 1.26 1.91
CA ILE A 71 -2.42 0.88 2.68
C ILE A 71 -2.71 0.78 4.18
N PHE A 72 -3.61 1.61 4.72
CA PHE A 72 -4.08 1.47 6.10
C PHE A 72 -4.90 0.20 6.29
N ASP A 73 -5.86 -0.06 5.39
CA ASP A 73 -6.70 -1.27 5.40
C ASP A 73 -5.84 -2.55 5.41
N GLU A 74 -4.82 -2.66 4.56
CA GLU A 74 -3.93 -3.85 4.55
C GLU A 74 -3.28 -4.15 5.91
N ILE A 75 -2.87 -3.11 6.66
CA ILE A 75 -2.29 -3.30 8.00
C ILE A 75 -3.36 -3.71 9.01
N LEU A 76 -4.53 -3.08 8.97
CA LEU A 76 -5.65 -3.40 9.85
C LEU A 76 -6.11 -4.85 9.67
N VAL A 77 -6.20 -5.28 8.42
CA VAL A 77 -6.53 -6.64 8.03
C VAL A 77 -5.49 -7.64 8.54
N ASN A 78 -4.20 -7.34 8.40
CA ASN A 78 -3.14 -8.20 8.92
C ASN A 78 -3.25 -8.38 10.44
N ALA A 79 -3.53 -7.29 11.16
CA ALA A 79 -3.75 -7.34 12.61
C ALA A 79 -5.00 -8.16 12.97
N ALA A 80 -6.08 -8.03 12.20
CA ALA A 80 -7.30 -8.82 12.39
C ALA A 80 -7.11 -10.31 12.07
N ASP A 81 -6.36 -10.65 11.03
CA ASP A 81 -6.04 -12.02 10.64
C ASP A 81 -5.28 -12.76 11.76
N ASN A 82 -4.52 -12.05 12.59
CA ASN A 82 -3.85 -12.65 13.74
C ASN A 82 -4.83 -13.33 14.72
N LYS A 83 -6.09 -12.87 14.81
CA LYS A 83 -7.12 -13.55 15.63
C LYS A 83 -7.44 -14.97 15.15
N GLN A 84 -7.32 -15.22 13.86
CA GLN A 84 -7.52 -16.56 13.29
C GLN A 84 -6.32 -17.47 13.58
N ARG A 85 -5.11 -16.90 13.63
CA ARG A 85 -3.87 -17.61 13.97
C ARG A 85 -3.77 -17.90 15.46
N ASP A 86 -4.03 -16.88 16.28
CA ASP A 86 -4.06 -16.95 17.73
C ASP A 86 -5.45 -16.57 18.26
N PRO A 87 -6.30 -17.57 18.57
CA PRO A 87 -7.61 -17.34 19.17
C PRO A 87 -7.57 -16.62 20.53
N LYS A 88 -6.41 -16.48 21.19
CA LYS A 88 -6.27 -15.74 22.45
C LYS A 88 -6.14 -14.24 22.27
N MET A 89 -5.81 -13.75 21.08
CA MET A 89 -5.78 -12.32 20.79
C MET A 89 -7.13 -11.69 21.15
N ASP A 90 -7.14 -10.65 21.98
CA ASP A 90 -8.37 -9.98 22.44
C ASP A 90 -8.32 -8.46 22.29
N CYS A 91 -7.17 -7.92 21.86
CA CYS A 91 -6.96 -6.50 21.71
C CYS A 91 -6.44 -6.18 20.30
N LEU A 92 -7.16 -5.30 19.62
CA LEU A 92 -6.70 -4.57 18.45
C LEU A 92 -6.94 -3.08 18.75
N ARG A 93 -5.88 -2.27 18.67
CA ARG A 93 -5.95 -0.83 18.90
C ARG A 93 -5.42 -0.09 17.68
N VAL A 94 -6.13 0.96 17.28
CA VAL A 94 -5.70 1.88 16.23
C VAL A 94 -5.59 3.27 16.84
N ASP A 95 -4.41 3.86 16.75
CA ASP A 95 -4.14 5.22 17.19
C ASP A 95 -3.80 6.05 15.93
N ILE A 96 -4.54 7.13 15.69
CA ILE A 96 -4.34 8.04 14.55
C ILE A 96 -3.99 9.41 15.11
N ASP A 97 -2.75 9.83 14.89
CA ASP A 97 -2.26 11.17 15.18
C ASP A 97 -2.15 11.95 13.87
N VAL A 98 -3.12 12.83 13.65
CA VAL A 98 -3.22 13.65 12.44
C VAL A 98 -2.13 14.71 12.40
N ASP A 99 -1.72 15.25 13.55
CA ASP A 99 -0.74 16.33 13.62
C ASP A 99 0.65 15.82 13.24
N SER A 100 1.00 14.60 13.65
CA SER A 100 2.27 13.95 13.29
C SER A 100 2.22 13.10 12.01
N ASN A 101 1.04 12.97 11.37
CA ASN A 101 0.78 12.05 10.26
C ASN A 101 1.16 10.59 10.58
N LEU A 102 0.90 10.14 11.81
CA LEU A 102 1.23 8.80 12.29
C LEU A 102 -0.03 7.97 12.49
N ILE A 103 -0.05 6.77 11.92
CA ILE A 103 -1.04 5.75 12.20
C ILE A 103 -0.34 4.56 12.83
N SER A 104 -0.77 4.17 14.03
CA SER A 104 -0.28 2.99 14.74
C SER A 104 -1.38 1.96 14.83
N VAL A 105 -1.10 0.75 14.36
CA VAL A 105 -1.98 -0.42 14.52
C VAL A 105 -1.27 -1.42 15.43
N PHE A 106 -1.92 -1.76 16.53
CA PHE A 106 -1.42 -2.70 17.52
C PHE A 106 -2.39 -3.87 17.65
N ASN A 107 -1.86 -5.08 17.72
CA ASN A 107 -2.59 -6.25 18.20
C ASN A 107 -1.73 -7.00 19.23
N ASN A 108 -2.38 -7.63 20.20
CA ASN A 108 -1.71 -8.60 21.05
C ASN A 108 -1.80 -10.02 20.47
N GLY A 109 -1.52 -11.02 21.30
CA GLY A 109 -1.43 -12.42 20.89
C GLY A 109 -0.04 -12.79 20.39
N ASP A 110 0.04 -13.92 19.69
CA ASP A 110 1.30 -14.41 19.14
C ASP A 110 1.87 -13.42 18.13
N GLY A 111 3.09 -12.95 18.39
CA GLY A 111 3.82 -12.01 17.55
C GLY A 111 4.55 -12.69 16.39
N VAL A 112 5.34 -11.89 15.66
CA VAL A 112 6.24 -12.41 14.64
C VAL A 112 7.50 -12.99 15.32
N PRO A 113 7.94 -14.21 14.97
CA PRO A 113 9.17 -14.79 15.53
C PRO A 113 10.39 -13.92 15.25
N VAL A 114 11.23 -13.68 16.27
CA VAL A 114 12.47 -12.90 16.13
C VAL A 114 13.64 -13.85 15.93
N GLU A 115 13.67 -14.48 14.77
CA GLU A 115 14.68 -15.46 14.38
C GLU A 115 15.25 -15.17 12.99
N ILE A 116 16.45 -15.67 12.70
CA ILE A 116 17.05 -15.58 11.36
C ILE A 116 16.48 -16.70 10.50
N HIS A 117 15.87 -16.33 9.37
CA HIS A 117 15.43 -17.29 8.36
C HIS A 117 16.65 -17.91 7.68
N LYS A 118 16.81 -19.24 7.77
CA LYS A 118 18.06 -19.92 7.37
C LYS A 118 18.40 -19.80 5.89
N GLU A 119 17.41 -19.76 5.01
CA GLU A 119 17.61 -19.70 3.55
C GLU A 119 17.92 -18.26 3.09
N GLU A 120 17.07 -17.31 3.47
CA GLU A 120 17.21 -15.89 3.15
C GLU A 120 18.30 -15.15 3.94
N GLY A 121 18.74 -15.69 5.08
CA GLY A 121 19.84 -15.13 5.88
C GLY A 121 19.52 -13.82 6.63
N VAL A 122 18.25 -13.41 6.67
CA VAL A 122 17.76 -12.21 7.36
C VAL A 122 16.77 -12.56 8.47
N TYR A 123 16.46 -11.61 9.35
CA TYR A 123 15.43 -11.79 10.37
C TYR A 123 14.03 -11.95 9.75
N VAL A 124 13.18 -12.82 10.32
CA VAL A 124 11.81 -13.03 9.83
C VAL A 124 11.00 -11.73 9.76
N PRO A 125 11.03 -10.79 10.75
CA PRO A 125 10.38 -9.49 10.62
C PRO A 125 10.87 -8.67 9.43
N GLU A 126 12.19 -8.67 9.17
CA GLU A 126 12.75 -7.99 8.00
C GLU A 126 12.24 -8.63 6.71
N LEU A 127 12.24 -9.96 6.65
CA LEU A 127 11.78 -10.69 5.47
C LEU A 127 10.32 -10.35 5.14
N ILE A 128 9.39 -10.50 6.08
CA ILE A 128 7.95 -10.37 5.79
C ILE A 128 7.48 -8.92 5.62
N PHE A 129 8.19 -7.93 6.18
CA PHE A 129 7.82 -6.51 6.07
C PHE A 129 8.69 -5.71 5.09
N GLY A 130 9.92 -6.17 4.82
CA GLY A 130 10.89 -5.48 3.98
C GLY A 130 11.03 -6.05 2.57
N HIS A 131 10.59 -7.29 2.33
CA HIS A 131 10.72 -7.94 1.03
C HIS A 131 9.35 -8.16 0.38
N LEU A 132 9.26 -7.84 -0.90
CA LEU A 132 8.05 -8.10 -1.70
C LEU A 132 7.89 -9.60 -1.96
N PHE A 133 6.64 -10.03 -2.15
CA PHE A 133 6.25 -11.41 -2.48
C PHE A 133 6.57 -12.48 -1.43
N VAL A 134 6.75 -12.09 -0.17
CA VAL A 134 6.80 -13.04 0.94
C VAL A 134 5.37 -13.42 1.35
N ILE A 135 5.13 -14.72 1.57
CA ILE A 135 3.84 -15.24 2.04
C ILE A 135 4.03 -16.05 3.33
N GLU A 136 3.10 -15.91 4.26
CA GLU A 136 2.98 -16.81 5.40
C GLU A 136 2.08 -18.00 5.00
N THR A 137 2.50 -19.21 5.37
CA THR A 137 1.71 -20.44 5.13
C THR A 137 1.58 -21.24 6.41
N VAL A 138 0.43 -21.87 6.61
CA VAL A 138 0.18 -22.79 7.73
C VAL A 138 -0.22 -24.14 7.14
N ASP A 139 0.50 -25.21 7.51
CA ASP A 139 0.28 -26.58 7.01
C ASP A 139 0.23 -26.73 5.47
N GLY A 140 1.07 -25.97 4.76
CA GLY A 140 1.11 -25.98 3.29
C GLY A 140 -0.15 -25.40 2.61
N LYS A 141 -1.07 -24.81 3.38
CA LYS A 141 -2.23 -24.08 2.87
C LYS A 141 -1.99 -22.59 3.05
N ARG A 142 -2.25 -21.82 1.98
CA ARG A 142 -2.33 -20.36 2.07
C ARG A 142 -3.45 -19.98 3.03
N LEU A 143 -3.15 -19.08 3.96
CA LEU A 143 -4.19 -18.35 4.68
C LEU A 143 -5.04 -17.62 3.65
N LYS A 144 -6.34 -17.92 3.60
CA LYS A 144 -7.26 -17.32 2.63
C LYS A 144 -7.57 -15.89 3.07
N LYS A 145 -6.80 -14.93 2.59
CA LYS A 145 -7.20 -13.52 2.64
C LYS A 145 -8.42 -13.33 1.72
N TYR A 146 -9.58 -13.10 2.33
CA TYR A 146 -10.88 -12.77 1.74
C TYR A 146 -11.51 -13.78 0.76
N LYS A 147 -12.66 -14.34 1.15
CA LYS A 147 -13.76 -14.53 0.20
C LYS A 147 -14.28 -13.13 -0.11
N GLN A 148 -13.99 -12.60 -1.31
CA GLN A 148 -14.77 -11.47 -1.80
C GLN A 148 -16.24 -11.88 -1.78
N VAL A 149 -17.04 -11.19 -0.95
CA VAL A 149 -18.49 -11.28 -1.04
C VAL A 149 -18.84 -10.60 -2.36
N LYS A 150 -19.27 -11.42 -3.32
CA LYS A 150 -19.84 -10.96 -4.59
C LYS A 150 -21.19 -10.27 -4.34
#